data_AF-A0A395XW88-F1
#
_entry.id   AF-A0A395XW88-F1
#
_cell.length_a   1.000
_cell.length_b   1.000
_cell.length_c   1.000
_cell.angle_alpha   90.00
_cell.angle_beta   90.00
_cell.angle_gamma   90.00
#
_symmetry.space_group_name_H-M   'P 1'
#
loop_
_entity.id
_entity.type
_entity.pdbx_description
1 polymer ?
#
loop_
_entity_poly.entity_id
_entity_poly.type
_entity_poly.pdbx_seq_one_letter_code
_entity_poly.pdbx_strand_id
1 'polypeptide(L)'
;MNVDAWHLARVSRARRAFVLDSEGRAWTSMSPNMWEQRERWQGLLARYGVVSYWVVCVTPPGGHGTPDMTTAVWPGGVTCMDIPSLRAMVDSVCVPDMFAAIPPGLVSLLDSHIKY
;
A
#
# COMPACT_ATOMS: atom_id res chain seq x y z
N MET A 1 1.31 -13.21 5.98
CA MET A 1 2.17 -14.00 5.07
C MET A 1 1.41 -14.28 3.79
N ASN A 2 2.04 -14.21 2.63
CA ASN A 2 1.45 -14.63 1.36
C ASN A 2 1.23 -16.15 1.33
N VAL A 3 0.01 -16.57 0.99
CA VAL A 3 -0.28 -17.98 0.62
C VAL A 3 0.13 -18.20 -0.82
N ASP A 4 -0.20 -17.23 -1.67
CA ASP A 4 0.17 -17.14 -3.08
C ASP A 4 0.24 -15.66 -3.51
N ALA A 5 0.27 -15.40 -4.82
CA ALA A 5 0.35 -14.06 -5.40
C ALA A 5 -0.90 -13.18 -5.13
N TRP A 6 -2.03 -13.78 -4.75
CA TRP A 6 -3.35 -13.15 -4.65
C TRP A 6 -3.97 -13.27 -3.27
N HIS A 7 -3.40 -14.06 -2.37
CA HIS A 7 -3.97 -14.34 -1.05
C HIS A 7 -2.99 -14.11 0.11
N LEU A 8 -3.46 -13.43 1.16
CA LEU A 8 -2.74 -13.26 2.42
C LEU A 8 -3.35 -14.12 3.52
N ALA A 9 -2.53 -14.97 4.15
CA ALA A 9 -2.93 -15.78 5.30
C ALA A 9 -3.26 -14.92 6.52
N ARG A 10 -4.34 -15.28 7.20
CA ARG A 10 -4.78 -14.69 8.47
C ARG A 10 -4.37 -15.64 9.60
N VAL A 11 -3.43 -15.21 10.43
CA VAL A 11 -2.85 -16.05 11.49
C VAL A 11 -2.89 -15.30 12.82
N SER A 12 -3.34 -15.99 13.88
CA SER A 12 -3.18 -15.52 15.25
C SER A 12 -1.83 -15.99 15.77
N ARG A 13 -0.90 -15.05 15.97
CA ARG A 13 0.43 -15.37 16.56
C ARG A 13 0.29 -15.92 17.99
N ALA A 14 -0.60 -15.34 18.79
CA ALA A 14 -0.82 -15.75 20.17
C ALA A 14 -1.36 -17.19 20.27
N ARG A 15 -2.30 -17.56 19.39
CA ARG A 15 -2.92 -18.89 19.37
C ARG A 15 -2.19 -19.90 18.48
N ARG A 16 -1.21 -19.46 17.70
CA ARG A 16 -0.50 -20.25 16.68
C ARG A 16 -1.46 -20.99 15.74
N ALA A 17 -2.51 -20.30 15.30
CA ALA A 17 -3.59 -20.89 14.50
C ALA A 17 -4.07 -19.95 13.39
N PHE A 18 -4.65 -20.52 12.34
CA PHE A 18 -5.33 -19.75 11.29
C PHE A 18 -6.62 -19.11 11.83
N VAL A 19 -6.93 -17.93 11.32
CA VAL A 19 -8.17 -17.19 11.64
C VAL A 19 -9.08 -17.24 10.41
N LEU A 20 -10.22 -17.91 10.56
CA LEU A 20 -11.19 -18.05 9.49
C LEU A 20 -12.04 -16.78 9.35
N ASP A 21 -12.53 -16.49 8.14
CA ASP A 21 -13.58 -15.50 7.90
C ASP A 21 -14.97 -16.12 8.09
N SER A 22 -16.03 -15.36 7.82
CA SER A 22 -17.42 -15.84 7.87
C SER A 22 -17.73 -16.94 6.86
N GLU A 23 -16.88 -17.13 5.85
CA GLU A 23 -17.01 -18.16 4.81
C GLU A 23 -16.07 -19.35 5.07
N GLY A 24 -15.36 -19.38 6.21
CA GLY A 24 -14.45 -20.46 6.58
C GLY A 24 -13.05 -20.38 5.94
N ARG A 25 -12.68 -19.26 5.31
CA ARG A 25 -11.38 -19.09 4.65
C ARG A 25 -10.33 -18.52 5.61
N ALA A 26 -9.14 -19.11 5.57
CA ALA A 26 -7.99 -18.68 6.38
C ALA A 26 -7.17 -17.55 5.73
N TRP A 27 -7.67 -16.92 4.67
CA TRP A 27 -6.96 -15.90 3.91
C TRP A 27 -7.89 -14.77 3.48
N THR A 28 -7.27 -13.66 3.08
CA THR A 28 -7.95 -12.54 2.43
C THR A 28 -7.45 -12.39 1.00
N SER A 29 -8.36 -12.18 0.05
CA SER A 29 -8.03 -11.95 -1.35
C SER A 29 -7.56 -10.51 -1.55
N MET A 30 -6.50 -10.37 -2.34
CA MET A 30 -5.89 -9.11 -2.71
C MET A 30 -6.32 -8.70 -4.11
N SER A 31 -6.40 -7.39 -4.37
CA SER A 31 -6.70 -6.87 -5.69
C SER A 31 -5.43 -6.46 -6.45
N PRO A 32 -5.39 -6.61 -7.79
CA PRO A 32 -4.28 -6.12 -8.61
C PRO A 32 -4.24 -4.58 -8.72
N ASN A 33 -5.26 -3.88 -8.23
CA ASN A 33 -5.46 -2.46 -8.50
C ASN A 33 -4.21 -1.61 -8.21
N MET A 34 -3.55 -1.79 -7.07
CA MET A 34 -2.37 -0.99 -6.73
C MET A 34 -1.19 -1.21 -7.69
N TRP A 35 -1.00 -2.45 -8.17
CA TRP A 35 0.00 -2.75 -9.19
C TRP A 35 -0.37 -2.09 -10.51
N GLU A 36 -1.61 -2.24 -10.97
CA GLU A 36 -2.07 -1.61 -12.20
C GLU A 36 -1.96 -0.09 -12.17
N GLN A 37 -2.31 0.54 -11.05
CA GLN A 37 -2.14 1.99 -10.87
C GLN A 37 -0.65 2.36 -10.94
N ARG A 38 0.25 1.63 -10.27
CA ARG A 38 1.69 1.88 -10.35
C ARG A 38 2.18 1.86 -11.80
N GLU A 39 1.86 0.80 -12.56
CA GLU A 39 2.32 0.67 -13.96
C GLU A 39 1.80 1.80 -14.85
N ARG A 40 0.55 2.26 -14.62
CA ARG A 40 -0.05 3.34 -15.40
C ARG A 40 0.55 4.71 -15.07
N TRP A 41 0.80 4.99 -13.79
CA TRP A 41 1.15 6.33 -13.33
C TRP A 41 2.65 6.57 -13.21
N GLN A 42 3.46 5.55 -12.90
CA GLN A 42 4.89 5.74 -12.61
C GLN A 42 5.64 6.41 -13.77
N GLY A 43 5.44 5.93 -15.00
CA GLY A 43 6.08 6.51 -16.18
C GLY A 43 5.61 7.93 -16.48
N LEU A 44 4.35 8.25 -16.18
CA LEU A 44 3.79 9.59 -16.33
C LEU A 44 4.36 10.55 -15.28
N LEU A 45 4.36 10.17 -14.01
CA LEU A 45 4.92 10.97 -12.91
C LEU A 45 6.40 11.28 -13.14
N ALA A 46 7.16 10.30 -13.63
CA ALA A 46 8.58 10.48 -13.97
C ALA A 46 8.80 11.57 -15.04
N ARG A 47 7.90 11.71 -16.02
CA ARG A 47 7.98 12.79 -17.04
C ARG A 47 7.80 14.18 -16.45
N TYR A 48 7.11 14.29 -15.32
CA TYR A 48 6.94 15.53 -14.57
C TYR A 48 8.03 15.73 -13.49
N GLY A 49 9.08 14.90 -13.49
CA GLY A 49 10.16 14.97 -12.50
C GLY A 49 9.74 14.54 -11.10
N VAL A 50 8.63 13.81 -10.96
CA VAL A 50 8.13 13.35 -9.66
C VAL A 50 8.69 11.99 -9.32
N VAL A 51 9.33 11.90 -8.16
CA VAL A 51 9.69 10.62 -7.52
C VAL A 51 8.45 10.10 -6.80
N SER A 52 8.04 8.88 -7.10
CA SER A 52 6.83 8.26 -6.51
C SER A 52 7.15 6.94 -5.82
N TYR A 53 6.50 6.72 -4.67
CA TYR A 53 6.59 5.51 -3.88
C TYR A 53 5.21 4.86 -3.80
N TRP A 54 5.16 3.53 -4.00
CA TRP A 54 3.92 2.78 -4.09
C TRP A 54 3.92 1.68 -3.03
N VAL A 55 3.02 1.80 -2.06
CA VAL A 55 2.96 0.90 -0.90
C VAL A 55 1.52 0.59 -0.54
N VAL A 56 1.30 -0.57 0.09
CA VAL A 56 0.03 -0.89 0.73
C VAL A 56 0.20 -0.72 2.23
N CYS A 57 -0.43 0.31 2.77
CA CYS A 57 -0.52 0.53 4.20
C CYS A 57 -1.78 -0.13 4.74
N VAL A 58 -1.64 -1.08 5.66
CA VAL A 58 -2.79 -1.72 6.30
C VAL A 58 -3.08 -1.00 7.62
N THR A 59 -4.29 -0.48 7.74
CA THR A 59 -4.78 0.12 8.98
C THR A 59 -5.75 -0.85 9.66
N PRO A 60 -5.59 -1.12 10.97
CA PRO A 60 -6.55 -1.97 11.65
C PRO A 60 -7.90 -1.24 11.75
N PRO A 61 -9.02 -1.90 11.40
CA PRO A 61 -10.35 -1.31 11.52
C PRO A 61 -10.90 -1.32 12.96
N GLY A 62 -10.08 -1.55 14.00
CA GLY A 62 -10.55 -1.64 15.39
C GLY A 62 -9.47 -1.98 16.42
N GLY A 63 -9.90 -2.32 17.65
CA GLY A 63 -9.03 -2.54 18.82
C GLY A 63 -8.18 -3.81 18.83
N HIS A 64 -8.13 -4.57 17.73
CA HIS A 64 -7.39 -5.84 17.65
C HIS A 64 -5.89 -5.68 17.32
N GLY A 65 -5.40 -4.44 17.31
CA GLY A 65 -4.01 -4.11 16.99
C GLY A 65 -3.72 -4.16 15.49
N THR A 66 -2.56 -3.62 15.12
CA THR A 66 -2.11 -3.56 13.73
C THR A 66 -1.65 -4.94 13.25
N PRO A 67 -2.10 -5.43 12.08
CA PRO A 67 -1.58 -6.66 11.50
C PRO A 67 -0.08 -6.58 11.27
N ASP A 68 0.64 -7.67 11.56
CA ASP A 68 2.04 -7.82 11.20
C ASP A 68 2.16 -8.08 9.68
N MET A 69 2.65 -7.07 8.97
CA MET A 69 2.76 -7.06 7.51
C MET A 69 4.23 -7.09 7.03
N THR A 70 5.20 -7.27 7.93
CA THR A 70 6.63 -7.13 7.60
C THR A 70 7.09 -8.05 6.48
N THR A 71 6.48 -9.23 6.35
CA THR A 71 6.79 -10.21 5.31
C THR A 71 5.70 -10.31 4.23
N ALA A 72 4.74 -9.40 4.21
CA ALA A 72 3.64 -9.42 3.26
C ALA A 72 3.99 -8.61 2.01
N VAL A 73 3.58 -9.14 0.86
CA VAL A 73 3.77 -8.53 -0.45
C VAL A 73 2.42 -8.50 -1.15
N TRP A 74 2.01 -7.33 -1.62
CA TRP A 74 0.80 -7.21 -2.42
C TRP A 74 1.08 -7.61 -3.89
N PRO A 75 0.07 -8.01 -4.69
CA PRO A 75 0.22 -8.24 -6.13
C PRO A 75 1.14 -7.23 -6.82
N GLY A 76 1.95 -7.71 -7.75
CA GLY A 76 2.94 -6.88 -8.47
C GLY A 76 4.18 -6.52 -7.66
N GLY A 77 4.43 -7.20 -6.54
CA GLY A 77 5.60 -6.96 -5.69
C GLY A 77 5.50 -5.68 -4.87
N VAL A 78 4.29 -5.13 -4.71
CA VAL A 78 4.10 -3.88 -3.98
C VAL A 78 4.30 -4.15 -2.48
N THR A 79 5.18 -3.37 -1.85
CA THR A 79 5.54 -3.56 -0.43
C THR A 79 4.36 -3.25 0.47
N CYS A 80 4.14 -4.09 1.49
CA CYS A 80 3.19 -3.83 2.56
C CYS A 80 3.91 -3.28 3.80
N MET A 81 3.27 -2.35 4.51
CA MET A 81 3.79 -1.85 5.78
C MET A 81 2.68 -1.38 6.72
N ASP A 82 3.06 -1.17 7.97
CA ASP A 82 2.20 -0.52 8.96
C ASP A 82 2.34 1.01 8.92
N ILE A 83 1.45 1.70 9.64
CA ILE A 83 1.44 3.17 9.72
C ILE A 83 2.77 3.72 10.28
N PRO A 84 3.36 3.19 11.37
CA PRO A 84 4.65 3.67 11.87
C PRO A 84 5.78 3.59 10.83
N SER A 85 5.89 2.48 10.11
CA SER A 85 6.91 2.30 9.07
C SER A 85 6.68 3.23 7.88
N LEU A 86 5.42 3.45 7.49
CA LEU A 86 5.08 4.43 6.45
C LEU A 86 5.51 5.84 6.86
N ARG A 87 5.24 6.24 8.11
CA ARG A 87 5.68 7.55 8.62
C ARG A 87 7.19 7.67 8.60
N ALA A 88 7.91 6.66 9.09
CA ALA A 88 9.37 6.65 9.05
C ALA A 88 9.92 6.74 7.62
N MET A 89 9.29 6.07 6.64
CA MET A 89 9.64 6.22 5.23
C MET A 89 9.45 7.67 4.78
N VAL A 90 8.27 8.26 5.01
CA VAL A 90 7.97 9.64 4.62
C VAL A 90 8.97 10.61 5.25
N ASP A 91 9.21 10.51 6.56
CA ASP A 91 10.14 11.39 7.27
C ASP A 91 11.60 11.24 6.80
N SER A 92 11.98 10.05 6.33
CA SER A 92 13.33 9.80 5.77
C SER A 92 13.53 10.36 4.37
N VAL A 93 12.45 10.52 3.60
CA VAL A 93 12.48 10.93 2.19
C VAL A 93 12.12 12.41 2.05
N CYS A 94 11.15 12.88 2.84
CA CYS A 94 10.68 14.25 2.83
C CYS A 94 11.50 15.09 3.81
N VAL A 95 12.33 15.99 3.26
CA VAL A 95 13.06 16.97 4.07
C VAL A 95 12.09 18.11 4.46
N PRO A 96 12.03 18.53 5.74
CA PRO A 96 11.34 19.77 6.12
C PRO A 96 11.84 20.93 5.25
N ASP A 97 10.93 21.78 4.78
CA ASP A 97 11.21 22.95 3.92
C ASP A 97 11.63 22.67 2.46
N MET A 98 11.64 21.41 2.02
CA MET A 98 11.58 21.14 0.58
C MET A 98 10.17 21.52 0.10
N PHE A 99 10.06 22.59 -0.68
CA PHE A 99 8.86 22.80 -1.48
C PHE A 99 8.69 21.58 -2.39
N ALA A 100 7.77 20.69 -2.02
CA ALA A 100 7.20 19.71 -2.94
C ALA A 100 6.38 20.49 -3.97
N ALA A 101 7.06 21.15 -4.91
CA ALA A 101 6.42 21.84 -6.01
C ALA A 101 5.92 20.76 -6.98
N ILE A 102 4.75 20.19 -6.69
CA ILE A 102 4.01 19.39 -7.65
C ILE A 102 3.75 20.32 -8.84
N PRO A 103 4.24 20.00 -10.05
CA PRO A 103 4.09 20.89 -11.20
C PRO A 103 2.61 21.21 -11.43
N PRO A 104 2.21 22.48 -11.68
CA PRO A 104 0.80 22.83 -11.90
C PRO A 104 0.13 22.00 -13.01
N GLY A 105 0.88 21.67 -14.07
CA GLY A 105 0.39 20.80 -15.14
C GLY A 105 0.12 19.36 -14.70
N LEU A 106 0.81 18.87 -13.67
CA LEU A 106 0.51 17.57 -13.06
C LEU A 106 -0.75 17.65 -12.19
N VAL A 107 -0.95 18.74 -11.45
CA VAL A 107 -2.20 18.95 -10.68
C VAL A 107 -3.41 18.93 -11.61
N SER A 108 -3.39 19.70 -12.70
CA SER A 108 -4.48 19.72 -13.68
C SER A 108 -4.72 18.36 -14.34
N LEU A 109 -3.66 17.57 -14.55
CA LEU A 109 -3.77 16.22 -15.10
C LEU A 109 -4.42 15.25 -14.11
N LEU A 110 -4.06 15.33 -12.83
CA LEU A 110 -4.66 14.51 -11.79
C LEU A 110 -6.15 14.85 -11.63
N ASP A 111 -6.49 16.13 -11.58
CA ASP A 111 -7.88 16.61 -11.49
C ASP A 111 -8.74 16.10 -12.64
N SER A 112 -8.19 16.03 -13.87
CA SER A 112 -8.94 15.52 -15.02
C SER A 112 -9.23 14.01 -14.97
N HIS A 113 -8.57 13.27 -14.07
CA HIS A 113 -8.71 11.81 -13.91
C HIS A 113 -9.45 11.41 -12.64
N ILE A 114 -9.74 12.37 -11.74
CA ILE A 114 -10.62 12.14 -10.59
C ILE A 114 -12.05 12.01 -11.11
N LYS A 115 -12.65 10.84 -10.93
CA LYS A 115 -14.07 10.64 -11.19
C LYS A 115 -14.85 11.06 -9.94
N TYR A 116 -15.74 12.05 -10.09
CA TYR A 116 -16.74 12.41 -9.10
C TYR A 116 -17.84 11.36 -9.02
#